data_AF-A0A351GM47-F1
#
_entry.id   AF-A0A351GM47-F1
#
_cell.length_a   1.000
_cell.length_b   1.000
_cell.length_c   1.000
_cell.angle_alpha   90.00
_cell.angle_beta   90.00
_cell.angle_gamma   90.00
#
_symmetry.space_group_name_H-M   'P 1'
#
loop_
_entity.id
_entity.type
_entity.pdbx_description
1 polymer ?
#
loop_
_entity_poly.entity_id
_entity_poly.type
_entity_poly.pdbx_seq_one_letter_code
_entity_poly.pdbx_strand_id
1 'polypeptide(L)' 'MRVKEILNNYELCLADIEVMLNGETRSAPTLCVTDGHEVIPLNTPDGRPIQMNKANAIQLGDGKWV' A
#
# COMPACT_ATOMS: atom_id res chain seq x y z
N MET A 1 -12.55 8.47 -19.66
CA MET A 1 -12.21 7.32 -18.80
C MET A 1 -13.11 6.16 -19.21
N ARG A 2 -12.57 4.95 -19.35
CA ARG A 2 -13.39 3.73 -19.52
C ARG A 2 -12.83 2.64 -18.62
N VAL A 3 -13.69 1.80 -18.06
CA VAL A 3 -13.23 0.60 -17.33
C VAL A 3 -12.75 -0.42 -18.38
N LYS A 4 -11.49 -0.85 -18.27
CA LYS A 4 -10.90 -1.88 -19.14
C LYS A 4 -11.14 -3.28 -18.58
N GLU A 5 -10.94 -3.44 -17.28
CA GLU A 5 -11.07 -4.69 -16.53
C GLU A 5 -11.32 -4.37 -15.06
N ILE A 6 -11.91 -5.32 -14.32
CA ILE A 6 -12.00 -5.28 -12.86
C ILE A 6 -10.98 -6.28 -12.32
N LEU A 7 -10.11 -5.83 -11.42
CA LEU A 7 -9.11 -6.67 -10.77
C LEU A 7 -9.73 -7.23 -9.47
N ASN A 8 -9.96 -8.54 -9.41
CA ASN A 8 -10.74 -9.18 -8.32
C ASN A 8 -9.89 -9.89 -7.26
N ASN A 9 -8.58 -9.98 -7.46
CA ASN A 9 -7.65 -10.65 -6.55
C ASN A 9 -6.98 -9.68 -5.56
N TYR A 10 -7.59 -8.51 -5.36
CA TYR A 10 -7.11 -7.48 -4.46
C TYR A 10 -8.18 -7.13 -3.43
N GLU A 11 -7.73 -6.89 -2.21
CA GLU A 11 -8.55 -6.44 -1.08
C GLU A 11 -8.11 -5.04 -0.66
N LEU A 12 -9.06 -4.23 -0.22
CA LEU A 12 -8.78 -2.94 0.40
C LEU A 12 -8.41 -3.19 1.87
N CYS A 13 -7.28 -2.65 2.32
CA CYS A 13 -6.82 -2.79 3.70
C CYS A 13 -6.29 -1.48 4.28
N LEU A 14 -6.20 -1.42 5.61
CA LEU A 14 -5.42 -0.41 6.32
C LEU A 14 -4.12 -1.07 6.77
N ALA A 15 -3.00 -0.46 6.41
CA ALA A 15 -1.68 -0.86 6.88
C ALA A 15 -1.03 0.34 7.57
N ASP A 16 -0.30 0.11 8.66
CA ASP A 16 0.58 1.13 9.23
C ASP A 16 1.87 1.16 8.40
N ILE A 17 2.06 2.22 7.62
CA ILE A 17 3.17 2.33 6.67
C ILE A 17 4.24 3.24 7.26
N GLU A 18 5.43 2.67 7.47
CA GLU A 18 6.62 3.40 7.91
C GLU A 18 7.44 3.90 6.71
N VAL A 19 7.88 5.15 6.77
CA VAL A 19 8.74 5.79 5.76
C VAL A 19 9.84 6.61 6.42
N MET A 20 10.98 6.71 5.74
CA MET A 20 12.02 7.67 6.10
C MET A 20 11.82 8.94 5.28
N LEU A 21 11.51 10.05 5.95
CA LEU A 21 11.32 11.36 5.33
C LEU A 21 12.23 12.37 6.03
N ASN A 22 13.10 13.03 5.26
CA ASN A 22 14.04 14.05 5.76
C ASN A 22 14.92 13.56 6.93
N GLY A 23 15.30 12.28 6.93
CA GLY A 23 16.14 11.69 7.99
C GLY A 23 15.37 11.28 9.25
N GLU A 24 14.04 11.43 9.27
CA GLU A 24 13.18 10.95 10.35
C GLU A 24 12.33 9.78 9.89
N THR A 25 12.18 8.79 10.76
CA THR A 25 11.21 7.70 10.58
C THR A 25 9.82 8.16 11.02
N ARG A 26 8.82 7.97 10.18
CA ARG A 26 7.41 8.28 10.47
C ARG A 26 6.53 7.14 10.01
N SER A 27 5.48 6.82 10.76
CA SER A 27 4.43 5.89 10.34
C SER A 27 3.05 6.53 10.42
N ALA A 28 2.13 6.04 9.58
CA ALA A 28 0.71 6.36 9.69
C ALA A 28 -0.16 5.25 9.10
N PRO A 29 -1.38 5.05 9.64
CA PRO A 29 -2.40 4.23 8.99
C PRO A 29 -2.70 4.76 7.59
N THR A 30 -2.52 3.90 6.60
CA THR A 30 -2.59 4.24 5.18
C THR A 30 -3.54 3.30 4.48
N LEU A 31 -4.39 3.87 3.61
CA LEU A 31 -5.29 3.07 2.78
C LEU A 31 -4.48 2.38 1.68
N CYS A 32 -4.58 1.07 1.61
CA CYS A 32 -3.80 0.24 0.72
C CYS A 32 -4.68 -0.77 -0.02
N VAL A 33 -4.13 -1.36 -1.07
CA VAL A 33 -4.62 -2.63 -1.62
C VAL A 33 -3.59 -3.73 -1.41
N THR A 34 -4.05 -4.97 -1.26
CA THR A 34 -3.18 -6.14 -1.15
C THR A 34 -3.76 -7.33 -1.89
N ASP A 35 -2.90 -8.20 -2.41
CA ASP A 35 -3.27 -9.52 -2.94
C ASP A 35 -2.90 -10.66 -1.95
N GLY A 36 -2.54 -10.31 -0.72
CA GLY A 36 -2.06 -11.22 0.31
C GLY A 36 -0.54 -11.46 0.28
N HIS A 37 0.17 -11.08 -0.79
CA HIS A 37 1.62 -11.21 -0.90
C HIS A 37 2.33 -9.86 -0.79
N GLU A 38 1.72 -8.80 -1.30
CA GLU A 38 2.26 -7.45 -1.25
C GLU A 38 1.19 -6.42 -0.86
N VAL A 39 1.63 -5.27 -0.36
CA VAL A 39 0.76 -4.13 -0.02
C VAL A 39 1.16 -2.93 -0.87
N ILE A 40 0.19 -2.33 -1.54
CA ILE A 40 0.39 -1.13 -2.37
C ILE A 40 -0.34 0.04 -1.71
N PRO A 41 0.36 1.04 -1.17
CA PRO A 41 -0.27 2.22 -0.60
C PRO A 41 -0.93 3.08 -1.69
N LEU A 42 -2.12 3.60 -1.40
CA LEU A 42 -2.85 4.51 -2.29
C LEU A 42 -2.57 5.99 -1.97
N ASN A 43 -1.93 6.24 -0.83
CA ASN A 43 -1.45 7.54 -0.39
C ASN A 43 -0.15 7.39 0.40
N THR A 44 0.65 8.45 0.48
CA THR A 44 1.76 8.53 1.43
C THR A 44 1.21 8.65 2.87
N PRO A 45 2.01 8.35 3.91
CA PRO A 45 1.62 8.55 5.30
C PRO A 45 1.17 9.98 5.64
N ASP A 46 1.63 10.99 4.89
CA ASP A 46 1.20 12.38 5.03
C ASP A 46 0.00 12.77 4.13
N GLY A 47 -0.68 11.78 3.54
CA GLY A 47 -1.96 11.94 2.86
C GLY A 47 -1.90 12.34 1.39
N ARG A 48 -0.71 12.43 0.77
CA ARG A 48 -0.61 12.71 -0.68
C ARG A 48 -0.99 11.45 -1.47
N PRO A 49 -1.90 11.53 -2.45
CA PRO A 49 -2.20 10.38 -3.30
C PRO A 49 -0.96 9.84 -4.00
N ILE A 50 -0.80 8.53 -4.03
CA ILE A 50 0.22 7.84 -4.80
C ILE A 50 -0.48 7.12 -5.95
N GLN A 51 0.15 7.12 -7.12
CA GLN A 51 -0.32 6.29 -8.22
C GLN A 51 -0.19 4.81 -7.83
N MET A 52 -1.31 4.09 -7.80
CA MET A 52 -1.31 2.64 -7.61
C MET A 52 -0.50 1.98 -8.73
N ASN A 53 0.66 1.41 -8.37
CA ASN A 53 1.60 0.74 -9.27
C ASN A 53 2.36 -0.33 -8.47
N LYS A 54 2.63 -1.51 -9.07
CA LYS A 54 3.45 -2.57 -8.46
C LYS A 54 4.87 -2.13 -8.11
N ALA A 55 5.41 -1.09 -8.77
CA ALA A 55 6.69 -0.50 -8.37
C ALA A 55 6.68 0.10 -6.95
N ASN A 56 5.51 0.43 -6.41
CA ASN A 56 5.32 0.93 -5.05
C ASN A 56 4.93 -0.20 -4.06
N ALA A 57 4.91 -1.45 -4.50
CA ALA A 57 4.49 -2.56 -3.67
C ALA A 57 5.54 -2.87 -2.58
N ILE A 58 5.05 -3.07 -1.37
CA ILE A 58 5.82 -3.47 -0.20
C ILE A 58 5.57 -4.96 -0.01
N GLN A 59 6.62 -5.78 -0.18
CA GLN A 59 6.51 -7.23 -0.03
C GLN A 59 6.21 -7.57 1.42
N LEU A 60 5.18 -8.37 1.64
CA LEU A 60 4.92 -9.00 2.91
C LEU A 60 5.81 -10.23 2.96
N GLY A 61 6.71 -10.32 3.94
CA GLY A 61 7.50 -11.55 4.12
C GLY A 61 6.59 -12.76 4.36
N ASP A 62 7.17 -13.97 4.42
CA ASP A 62 6.45 -15.24 4.67
C ASP A 62 5.69 -15.32 6.04
N GLY A 63 5.62 -14.22 6.78
CA GLY A 63 5.00 -14.11 8.08
C GLY A 63 3.51 -13.83 7.98
N LYS A 64 2.71 -14.83 8.36
CA LYS A 64 1.29 -14.67 8.72
C LYS A 64 1.12 -13.45 9.63
N TRP A 65 0.24 -12.54 9.24
CA TRP A 65 -0.29 -11.52 10.13
C TRP A 65 -0.97 -12.20 11.33
N VAL A 66 -0.59 -11.79 12.54
CA VAL A 66 -1.30 -12.09 13.79
C VAL A 66 -2.30 -10.99 14.07
#